data_AF-A0A2G9SHT9-F1
#
_entry.id   AF-A0A2G9SHT9-F1
#
_cell.length_a   1.000
_cell.length_b   1.000
_cell.length_c   1.000
_cell.angle_alpha   90.00
_cell.angle_beta   90.00
_cell.angle_gamma   90.00
#
_symmetry.space_group_name_H-M   'P 1'
#
loop_
_entity.id
_entity.type
_entity.pdbx_description
1 polymer ?
#
loop_
_entity_poly.entity_id
_entity_poly.type
_entity_poly.pdbx_seq_one_letter_code
_entity_poly.pdbx_strand_id
1 'polypeptide(L)'
;EALGDVVYCSLPEIGTKLNKLDEFGTLESVKAASELFSPLTGEVTDTNGALADNPGLVNKSCYDEGWLIKMTVDVPSELDDLMSEDAYEKYVKSIEEH
;
A
#
# COMPACT_ATOMS: atom_id res chain seq x y z
N GLU A 1 8.91 -4.05 10.72
CA GLU A 1 10.32 -3.66 10.46
C GLU A 1 10.87 -4.11 9.10
N ALA A 2 10.12 -4.80 8.24
CA ALA A 2 10.65 -5.45 7.03
C ALA A 2 11.38 -4.49 6.06
N LEU A 3 10.81 -3.31 5.80
CA LEU A 3 11.44 -2.29 4.94
C LEU A 3 12.50 -1.45 5.67
N GLY A 4 12.29 -1.15 6.95
CA GLY A 4 13.05 -0.09 7.63
C GLY A 4 12.57 1.30 7.21
N ASP A 5 13.43 2.32 7.38
CA ASP A 5 13.07 3.72 7.11
C ASP A 5 12.87 3.96 5.61
N VAL A 6 11.66 4.37 5.23
CA VAL A 6 11.29 4.67 3.85
C VAL A 6 11.90 6.01 3.46
N VAL A 7 12.65 6.01 2.36
CA VAL A 7 13.38 7.17 1.84
C VAL A 7 12.79 7.70 0.54
N TYR A 8 11.97 6.89 -0.16
CA TYR A 8 11.33 7.29 -1.40
C TYR A 8 10.05 6.49 -1.66
N CYS A 9 9.06 7.15 -2.27
CA CYS A 9 7.78 6.55 -2.67
C CYS A 9 7.53 6.87 -4.15
N SER A 10 7.48 5.84 -4.99
CA SER A 10 6.96 5.95 -6.36
C SER A 10 5.48 5.61 -6.35
N LEU A 11 4.63 6.57 -6.72
CA LEU A 11 3.18 6.46 -6.75
C LEU A 11 2.66 6.75 -8.17
N PRO A 12 1.50 6.20 -8.56
CA PRO A 12 0.94 6.35 -9.89
C PRO A 12 0.35 7.75 -10.09
N GLU A 13 0.00 8.09 -11.32
CA GLU A 13 -0.72 9.33 -11.61
C GLU A 13 -2.22 9.20 -11.26
N ILE A 14 -2.86 10.31 -10.88
CA ILE A 14 -4.31 10.36 -10.74
C ILE A 14 -4.95 10.07 -12.11
N GLY A 15 -5.98 9.24 -12.13
CA GLY A 15 -6.62 8.73 -13.35
C GLY A 15 -6.04 7.42 -13.88
N THR A 16 -4.97 6.89 -13.25
CA THR A 16 -4.45 5.56 -13.60
C THR A 16 -5.50 4.49 -13.30
N LYS A 17 -5.76 3.62 -14.28
CA LYS A 17 -6.61 2.43 -14.11
C LYS A 17 -5.76 1.25 -13.70
N LEU A 18 -6.19 0.55 -12.67
CA LEU A 18 -5.51 -0.62 -12.09
C LEU A 18 -6.48 -1.79 -12.04
N ASN A 19 -6.01 -2.98 -12.36
CA ASN A 19 -6.69 -4.23 -12.00
C ASN A 19 -6.14 -4.73 -10.66
N LYS A 20 -6.90 -5.60 -10.00
CA LYS A 20 -6.43 -6.35 -8.84
C LYS A 20 -5.10 -7.06 -9.15
N LEU A 21 -4.11 -6.92 -8.27
CA LEU A 21 -2.73 -7.39 -8.40
C LEU A 21 -1.86 -6.69 -9.46
N ASP A 22 -2.33 -5.62 -10.11
CA ASP A 22 -1.43 -4.80 -10.92
C ASP A 22 -0.45 -4.05 -10.01
N GLU A 23 0.82 -3.99 -10.42
CA GLU A 23 1.82 -3.15 -9.78
C GLU A 23 1.46 -1.67 -10.02
N PHE A 24 1.40 -0.88 -8.96
CA PHE A 24 1.06 0.54 -9.04
C PHE A 24 2.18 1.47 -8.57
N GLY A 25 3.22 0.94 -7.93
CA GLY A 25 4.30 1.76 -7.38
C GLY A 25 5.33 0.96 -6.61
N THR A 26 6.22 1.67 -5.94
CA THR A 26 7.32 1.08 -5.18
C THR A 26 7.65 1.94 -3.96
N LEU A 27 7.89 1.29 -2.82
CA LEU A 27 8.51 1.92 -1.65
C LEU A 27 9.98 1.55 -1.59
N GLU A 28 10.84 2.54 -1.44
CA GLU A 28 12.27 2.32 -1.26
C GLU A 28 12.73 2.75 0.13
N SER A 29 13.62 1.94 0.68
CA SER A 29 14.33 2.17 1.94
C SER A 29 15.83 2.03 1.71
N VAL A 30 16.63 2.32 2.73
CA VAL A 30 18.09 2.06 2.68
C VAL A 30 18.41 0.56 2.53
N LYS A 31 17.48 -0.33 2.90
CA LYS A 31 17.71 -1.79 2.96
C LYS A 31 17.15 -2.53 1.75
N ALA A 32 16.02 -2.09 1.23
CA ALA A 32 15.23 -2.81 0.23
C ALA A 32 14.29 -1.88 -0.53
N ALA A 33 13.87 -2.33 -1.70
CA ALA A 33 12.68 -1.85 -2.39
C ALA A 33 11.55 -2.87 -2.22
N SER A 34 10.31 -2.41 -2.17
CA SER A 34 9.11 -3.24 -2.18
C SER A 34 8.16 -2.74 -3.25
N GLU A 35 7.83 -3.60 -4.20
CA GLU A 35 6.76 -3.33 -5.15
C GLU A 35 5.41 -3.26 -4.43
N LEU A 36 4.52 -2.42 -4.93
CA LEU A 36 3.18 -2.21 -4.41
C LEU A 36 2.16 -2.72 -5.43
N PHE A 37 1.25 -3.58 -4.98
CA PHE A 37 0.23 -4.19 -5.83
C PHE A 37 -1.16 -3.73 -5.43
N SER A 38 -2.00 -3.44 -6.43
CA SER A 38 -3.35 -2.93 -6.20
C SER A 38 -4.20 -4.01 -5.54
N PRO A 39 -4.87 -3.73 -4.41
CA PRO A 39 -5.75 -4.71 -3.78
C PRO A 39 -7.04 -4.93 -4.58
N LEU A 40 -7.41 -3.97 -5.44
CA LEU A 40 -8.71 -3.89 -6.11
C LEU A 40 -8.57 -3.40 -7.55
N THR A 41 -9.59 -3.65 -8.35
CA THR A 41 -9.79 -3.09 -9.68
C THR A 41 -10.52 -1.74 -9.57
N GLY A 42 -9.96 -0.69 -10.20
CA GLY A 42 -10.54 0.66 -10.18
C GLY A 42 -9.63 1.73 -10.78
N GLU A 43 -9.93 3.00 -10.46
CA GLU A 43 -9.20 4.17 -10.94
C GLU A 43 -8.66 5.01 -9.77
N VAL A 44 -7.38 5.40 -9.85
CA VAL A 44 -6.72 6.25 -8.84
C VAL A 44 -7.36 7.63 -8.85
N THR A 45 -7.89 8.05 -7.70
CA THR A 45 -8.54 9.36 -7.49
C THR A 45 -7.65 10.38 -6.79
N ASP A 46 -6.66 9.91 -6.02
CA ASP A 46 -5.80 10.77 -5.20
C ASP A 46 -4.50 10.03 -4.86
N THR A 47 -3.40 10.76 -4.72
CA THR A 47 -2.11 10.24 -4.25
C THR A 47 -1.53 11.14 -3.19
N ASN A 48 -0.82 10.57 -2.22
CA ASN A 48 -0.35 11.34 -1.07
C ASN A 48 0.87 12.19 -1.41
N GLY A 49 0.61 13.43 -1.82
CA GLY A 49 1.66 14.40 -2.15
C GLY A 49 2.61 14.72 -1.00
N ALA A 50 2.22 14.50 0.27
CA ALA A 50 3.11 14.73 1.41
C ALA A 50 4.30 13.77 1.46
N LEU A 51 4.20 12.60 0.81
CA LEU A 51 5.26 11.59 0.79
C LEU A 51 6.47 11.97 -0.08
N ALA A 52 6.32 12.97 -0.96
CA ALA A 52 7.45 13.50 -1.72
C ALA A 52 8.47 14.20 -0.83
N ASP A 53 7.99 14.95 0.17
CA ASP A 53 8.84 15.69 1.11
C ASP A 53 9.08 14.93 2.41
N ASN A 54 8.15 14.04 2.80
CA ASN A 54 8.21 13.30 4.05
C ASN A 54 7.83 11.82 3.88
N PRO A 55 8.65 11.02 3.18
CA PRO A 55 8.39 9.60 2.95
C PRO A 55 8.33 8.79 4.26
N GLY A 56 8.99 9.26 5.32
CA GLY A 56 8.96 8.64 6.65
C GLY A 56 7.58 8.65 7.33
N LEU A 57 6.57 9.35 6.79
CA LEU A 57 5.18 9.21 7.25
C LEU A 57 4.67 7.78 7.10
N VAL A 58 5.13 7.04 6.08
CA VAL A 58 4.80 5.61 5.91
C VAL A 58 5.22 4.80 7.13
N ASN A 59 6.36 5.11 7.75
CA ASN A 59 6.82 4.43 8.96
C ASN A 59 6.07 4.86 10.22
N LYS A 60 5.73 6.16 10.34
CA LYS A 60 5.20 6.75 11.58
C LYS A 60 3.68 6.67 11.71
N SER A 61 2.97 6.62 10.59
CA SER A 61 1.50 6.72 10.54
C SER A 61 0.96 5.98 9.31
N CYS A 62 1.30 4.69 9.18
CA CYS A 62 1.00 3.88 7.98
C CYS A 62 -0.49 3.78 7.62
N TYR A 63 -1.39 3.97 8.60
CA TYR A 63 -2.84 3.91 8.39
C TYR A 63 -3.53 5.28 8.32
N ASP A 64 -2.86 6.36 8.75
CA ASP A 64 -3.44 7.70 8.74
C ASP A 64 -2.67 8.62 7.78
N GLU A 65 -1.65 9.35 8.24
CA GLU A 65 -0.96 10.36 7.43
C GLU A 65 -0.07 9.77 6.33
N GLY A 66 0.31 8.50 6.46
CA GLY A 66 1.18 7.75 5.55
C GLY A 66 0.44 6.95 4.47
N TRP A 67 -0.86 7.22 4.24
CA TRP A 67 -1.63 6.59 3.15
C TRP A 67 -0.95 6.80 1.79
N LEU A 68 -1.13 5.86 0.84
CA LEU A 68 -0.42 5.87 -0.44
C LEU A 68 -1.29 6.45 -1.57
N ILE A 69 -2.42 5.81 -1.83
CA ILE A 69 -3.37 6.18 -2.89
C ILE A 69 -4.81 6.11 -2.36
N LYS A 70 -5.72 6.81 -3.03
CA LYS A 70 -7.17 6.55 -2.95
C LYS A 70 -7.65 6.18 -4.35
N MET A 71 -8.56 5.22 -4.45
CA MET A 71 -9.10 4.77 -5.72
C MET A 71 -10.60 4.49 -5.64
N THR A 72 -11.27 4.45 -6.79
CA THR A 72 -12.61 3.86 -6.90
C THR A 72 -12.53 2.34 -6.77
N VAL A 73 -13.68 1.72 -6.51
CA VAL A 73 -13.83 0.26 -6.49
C VAL A 73 -14.83 -0.12 -7.57
N ASP A 74 -14.33 -0.64 -8.68
CA ASP A 74 -15.16 -0.97 -9.84
C ASP A 74 -15.75 -2.39 -9.72
N VAL A 75 -15.11 -3.27 -8.93
CA VAL A 75 -15.56 -4.64 -8.67
C VAL A 75 -15.70 -4.88 -7.16
N PRO A 76 -16.84 -4.51 -6.54
CA PRO A 76 -17.01 -4.59 -5.08
C PRO A 76 -16.83 -5.98 -4.47
N SER A 77 -17.10 -7.05 -5.22
CA SER A 77 -16.93 -8.43 -4.74
C SER A 77 -15.45 -8.81 -4.49
N GLU A 78 -14.48 -8.06 -5.02
CA GLU A 78 -13.07 -8.31 -4.73
C GLU A 78 -12.70 -8.02 -3.27
N LEU A 79 -13.53 -7.24 -2.55
CA LEU A 79 -13.38 -7.02 -1.11
C LEU A 79 -13.56 -8.30 -0.30
N ASP A 80 -14.38 -9.24 -0.80
CA ASP A 80 -14.66 -10.52 -0.11
C ASP A 80 -13.42 -11.44 -0.10
N ASP A 81 -12.45 -11.20 -0.99
CA ASP A 81 -11.20 -11.96 -1.07
C ASP A 81 -10.11 -11.43 -0.11
N LEU A 82 -10.32 -10.26 0.50
CA LEU A 82 -9.34 -9.66 1.41
C LEU A 82 -9.46 -10.29 2.80
N MET A 83 -8.34 -10.29 3.53
CA MET A 83 -8.36 -10.71 4.93
C MET A 83 -9.06 -9.67 5.79
N SER A 84 -9.91 -10.13 6.72
CA SER A 84 -10.35 -9.29 7.83
C SER A 84 -9.17 -8.97 8.77
N GLU A 85 -9.33 -7.95 9.61
CA GLU A 85 -8.32 -7.59 10.63
C GLU A 85 -7.93 -8.80 11.50
N ASP A 86 -8.91 -9.50 12.09
CA ASP A 86 -8.69 -10.72 12.88
C ASP A 86 -7.95 -11.83 12.11
N ALA A 87 -8.23 -11.96 10.80
CA ALA A 87 -7.57 -12.95 9.96
C ALA A 87 -6.12 -12.56 9.68
N TYR A 88 -5.86 -11.28 9.44
CA TYR A 88 -4.53 -10.75 9.20
C TYR A 88 -3.65 -10.79 10.47
N GLU A 89 -4.21 -10.49 11.65
CA GLU A 89 -3.49 -10.63 12.93
C GLU A 89 -2.98 -12.06 13.13
N LYS A 90 -3.84 -13.06 12.90
CA LYS A 90 -3.47 -14.48 12.98
C LYS A 90 -2.40 -14.86 11.95
N TYR A 91 -2.51 -14.33 10.74
CA TYR A 91 -1.53 -14.57 9.68
C TYR A 91 -0.15 -14.03 10.08
N VAL A 92 -0.05 -12.78 10.51
CA VAL A 92 1.22 -12.16 10.95
C VAL A 92 1.82 -12.93 12.12
N LYS A 93 1.02 -13.27 13.13
CA LYS A 93 1.47 -14.06 14.28
C LYS A 93 2.04 -15.42 13.85
N SER A 94 1.41 -16.08 12.87
CA SER A 94 1.90 -17.37 12.37
C SER A 94 3.27 -17.27 11.68
N ILE A 95 3.59 -16.10 11.09
CA ILE A 95 4.89 -15.83 10.48
C ILE A 95 5.94 -15.56 11.56
N GLU A 96 5.61 -14.82 12.63
CA GLU A 96 6.57 -14.48 13.70
C GLU A 96 6.92 -15.68 14.60
N GLU A 97 6.03 -16.67 14.71
CA GLU A 97 6.28 -17.90 15.46
C GLU A 97 7.19 -18.89 14.72
N HIS A 98 7.55 -18.62 13.46
CA HIS A 98 8.46 -19.41 12.62
C HIS A 98 9.76 -18.66 12.31
#